data_AF-A0A3R6FL07-F1
#
_entry.id   AF-A0A3R6FL07-F1
#
_cell.length_a   1.000
_cell.length_b   1.000
_cell.length_c   1.000
_cell.angle_alpha   90.00
_cell.angle_beta   90.00
_cell.angle_gamma   90.00
#
_symmetry.space_group_name_H-M   'P 1'
#
loop_
_entity.id
_entity.type
_entity.pdbx_description
1 polymer ?
#
loop_
_entity_poly.entity_id
_entity_poly.type
_entity_poly.pdbx_seq_one_letter_code
_entity_poly.pdbx_strand_id
1 'polypeptide(L)'
;MSSIKLPMRVDFTKTEGYNEFVQNVKAWRKQCSRIYVWDYERNYDDYLSPFPCLLAMQARFRLYRDLQVQGVFVNGSGDDYSAFDDMQTYVLALLLDNPDTDVHESIARYYREHYPQTADLLTTYYWGLEQRAQSTNHLLPLYGSMQEMCESYLDVQEFVSFRSQLDKASKLTVGDERKRLNALLTALAYTQLEMYRTGLLAKDEETIGEMREILKGHSELKGMNNRDESGHSIDDYLKKWE
;
A
#
# COMPACT_ATOMS: atom_id res chain seq x y z
N MET A 1 -5.16 11.29 -19.47
CA MET A 1 -4.79 12.43 -18.59
C MET A 1 -4.34 11.88 -17.24
N SER A 2 -3.52 12.60 -16.49
CA SER A 2 -3.03 12.16 -15.17
C SER A 2 -3.90 12.69 -14.03
N SER A 3 -4.09 11.89 -12.99
CA SER A 3 -4.75 12.28 -11.74
C SER A 3 -3.77 12.85 -10.69
N ILE A 4 -2.49 13.03 -11.00
CA ILE A 4 -1.44 13.34 -9.99
C ILE A 4 -1.74 14.55 -9.10
N LYS A 5 -2.50 15.53 -9.63
CA LYS A 5 -2.93 16.72 -8.87
C LYS A 5 -4.15 16.50 -7.99
N LEU A 6 -4.90 15.42 -8.20
CA LEU A 6 -5.98 14.99 -7.33
C LEU A 6 -5.33 14.42 -6.04
N PRO A 7 -5.64 14.95 -4.85
CA PRO A 7 -5.03 14.48 -3.60
C PRO A 7 -5.41 13.04 -3.28
N MET A 8 -4.46 12.22 -2.84
CA MET A 8 -4.69 10.81 -2.49
C MET A 8 -5.21 10.71 -1.06
N ARG A 9 -6.53 10.78 -0.89
CA ARG A 9 -7.26 10.65 0.38
C ARG A 9 -8.69 10.21 0.09
N VAL A 10 -9.46 9.83 1.11
CA VAL A 10 -10.80 9.28 0.90
C VAL A 10 -11.82 10.37 0.50
N ASP A 11 -11.87 11.48 1.23
CA ASP A 11 -12.65 12.67 0.84
C ASP A 11 -11.71 13.77 0.31
N PHE A 12 -11.63 13.84 -1.02
CA PHE A 12 -10.91 14.88 -1.75
C PHE A 12 -11.83 15.99 -2.31
N THR A 13 -13.14 15.96 -2.04
CA THR A 13 -14.13 16.78 -2.76
C THR A 13 -14.01 18.29 -2.50
N LYS A 14 -13.42 18.68 -1.37
CA LYS A 14 -13.18 20.09 -0.99
C LYS A 14 -11.80 20.61 -1.38
N THR A 15 -11.03 19.86 -2.16
CA THR A 15 -9.66 20.22 -2.52
C THR A 15 -9.60 21.00 -3.84
N GLU A 16 -8.56 21.83 -4.02
CA GLU A 16 -8.30 22.50 -5.29
C GLU A 16 -8.07 21.50 -6.43
N GLY A 17 -7.34 20.41 -6.14
CA GLY A 17 -7.07 19.34 -7.10
C GLY A 17 -8.33 18.63 -7.60
N TYR A 18 -9.36 18.49 -6.77
CA TYR A 18 -10.67 17.98 -7.22
C TYR A 18 -11.32 18.91 -8.25
N ASN A 19 -11.37 20.21 -7.96
CA ASN A 19 -11.94 21.19 -8.87
C ASN A 19 -11.16 21.23 -10.18
N GLU A 20 -9.83 21.25 -10.12
CA GLU A 20 -8.97 21.21 -11.31
C GLU A 20 -9.23 19.94 -12.14
N PHE A 21 -9.27 18.77 -11.51
CA PHE A 21 -9.51 17.50 -12.20
C PHE A 21 -10.86 17.49 -12.92
N VAL A 22 -11.94 17.87 -12.23
CA VAL A 22 -13.29 17.93 -12.82
C VAL A 22 -13.35 18.88 -14.01
N GLN A 23 -12.75 20.07 -13.89
CA GLN A 23 -12.72 21.03 -15.00
C GLN A 23 -11.90 20.51 -16.18
N ASN A 24 -10.76 19.87 -15.93
CA ASN A 24 -9.93 19.26 -16.97
C ASN A 24 -10.70 18.17 -17.72
N VAL A 25 -11.40 17.27 -17.01
CA VAL A 25 -12.23 16.23 -17.66
C VAL A 25 -13.33 16.87 -18.50
N LYS A 26 -14.06 17.87 -17.96
CA LYS A 26 -15.11 18.58 -18.71
C LYS A 26 -14.57 19.29 -19.96
N ALA A 27 -13.37 19.87 -19.89
CA ALA A 27 -12.72 20.52 -21.02
C ALA A 27 -12.35 19.49 -22.10
N TRP A 28 -11.72 18.37 -21.71
CA TRP A 28 -11.37 17.29 -22.63
C TRP A 28 -12.59 16.66 -23.30
N ARG A 29 -13.70 16.51 -22.58
CA ARG A 29 -14.94 15.96 -23.15
C ARG A 29 -15.54 16.79 -24.28
N LYS A 30 -15.22 18.07 -24.37
CA LYS A 30 -15.61 18.91 -25.51
C LYS A 30 -14.80 18.59 -26.77
N GLN A 31 -13.62 17.97 -26.61
CA GLN A 31 -12.67 17.68 -27.69
C GLN A 31 -12.65 16.19 -28.07
N CYS A 32 -12.94 15.28 -27.14
CA CYS A 32 -12.95 13.84 -27.39
C CYS A 32 -14.04 13.09 -26.61
N SER A 33 -14.46 11.95 -27.13
CA SER A 33 -15.49 11.09 -26.52
C SER A 33 -14.92 10.05 -25.55
N ARG A 34 -13.63 9.72 -25.65
CA ARG A 34 -12.95 8.69 -24.85
C ARG A 34 -11.83 9.30 -24.03
N ILE A 35 -12.01 9.32 -22.72
CA ILE A 35 -11.00 9.80 -21.77
C ILE A 35 -10.51 8.62 -20.95
N TYR A 36 -9.20 8.47 -20.89
CA TYR A 36 -8.50 7.54 -20.02
C TYR A 36 -7.75 8.32 -18.94
N VAL A 37 -7.78 7.82 -17.71
CA VAL A 37 -7.07 8.41 -16.57
C VAL A 37 -5.88 7.52 -16.20
N TRP A 38 -4.73 8.13 -15.98
CA TRP A 38 -3.59 7.51 -15.33
C TRP A 38 -3.65 7.92 -13.85
N ASP A 39 -3.84 6.92 -12.98
CA ASP A 39 -3.97 7.08 -11.54
C ASP A 39 -2.83 6.40 -10.78
N TYR A 40 -2.66 6.69 -9.49
CA TYR A 40 -1.47 6.33 -8.70
C TYR A 40 -1.89 5.75 -7.35
N GLU A 41 -1.33 4.61 -6.96
CA GLU A 41 -1.83 3.85 -5.80
C GLU A 41 -0.75 3.43 -4.77
N ARG A 42 0.45 4.03 -4.83
CA ARG A 42 1.59 3.68 -3.96
C ARG A 42 2.26 4.92 -3.39
N ASN A 43 3.01 4.70 -2.31
CA ASN A 43 4.16 5.55 -1.98
C ASN A 43 5.35 5.10 -2.84
N TYR A 44 5.81 5.95 -3.74
CA TYR A 44 6.91 5.67 -4.65
C TYR A 44 8.28 5.82 -4.00
N ASP A 45 8.37 6.41 -2.80
CA ASP A 45 9.57 6.45 -1.98
C ASP A 45 9.68 5.23 -1.02
N ASP A 46 8.64 4.41 -0.92
CA ASP A 46 8.59 3.22 -0.06
C ASP A 46 7.55 2.20 -0.55
N TYR A 47 8.04 1.17 -1.26
CA TYR A 47 7.23 0.04 -1.71
C TYR A 47 7.04 -1.04 -0.64
N LEU A 48 7.95 -1.11 0.34
CA LEU A 48 8.01 -2.24 1.28
C LEU A 48 7.09 -2.04 2.49
N SER A 49 6.69 -0.80 2.77
CA SER A 49 5.78 -0.49 3.87
C SER A 49 4.30 -0.52 3.45
N PRO A 50 3.39 -0.83 4.39
CA PRO A 50 1.96 -0.88 4.11
C PRO A 50 1.43 0.46 3.57
N PHE A 51 0.54 0.44 2.58
CA PHE A 51 -0.09 1.64 2.01
C PHE A 51 -1.61 1.42 1.77
N PRO A 52 -2.53 2.06 2.51
CA PRO A 52 -3.97 1.78 2.45
C PRO A 52 -4.66 2.56 1.31
N CYS A 53 -4.50 2.10 0.08
CA CYS A 53 -5.01 2.81 -1.10
C CYS A 53 -6.51 2.58 -1.41
N LEU A 54 -7.12 1.49 -0.93
CA LEU A 54 -8.33 0.94 -1.56
C LEU A 54 -9.57 1.82 -1.40
N LEU A 55 -9.80 2.41 -0.22
CA LEU A 55 -10.95 3.31 -0.01
C LEU A 55 -10.78 4.64 -0.76
N ALA A 56 -9.55 5.16 -0.86
CA ALA A 56 -9.26 6.35 -1.63
C ALA A 56 -9.44 6.10 -3.14
N MET A 57 -8.93 4.96 -3.65
CA MET A 57 -9.13 4.55 -5.04
C MET A 57 -10.60 4.29 -5.35
N GLN A 58 -11.36 3.66 -4.44
CA GLN A 58 -12.79 3.47 -4.60
C GLN A 58 -13.52 4.82 -4.79
N ALA A 59 -13.20 5.82 -3.94
CA ALA A 59 -13.80 7.15 -4.06
C ALA A 59 -13.45 7.82 -5.40
N ARG A 60 -12.21 7.66 -5.88
CA ARG A 60 -11.78 8.15 -7.20
C ARG A 60 -12.51 7.46 -8.34
N PHE A 61 -12.66 6.15 -8.30
CA PHE A 61 -13.34 5.41 -9.36
C PHE A 61 -14.83 5.74 -9.44
N ARG A 62 -15.49 6.00 -8.30
CA ARG A 62 -16.84 6.56 -8.29
C ARG A 62 -16.89 7.91 -9.00
N LEU A 63 -15.97 8.83 -8.70
CA LEU A 63 -15.86 10.10 -9.43
C LEU A 63 -15.64 9.88 -10.94
N TYR A 64 -14.76 8.95 -11.32
CA TYR A 64 -14.42 8.68 -12.72
C TYR A 64 -15.62 8.14 -13.50
N ARG A 65 -16.38 7.22 -12.90
CA ARG A 65 -17.67 6.75 -13.43
C ARG A 65 -18.63 7.92 -13.63
N ASP A 66 -18.81 8.77 -12.62
CA ASP A 66 -19.76 9.88 -12.65
C ASP A 66 -19.38 10.94 -13.70
N LEU A 67 -18.08 11.09 -13.98
CA LEU A 67 -17.55 11.92 -15.06
C LEU A 67 -17.51 11.24 -16.45
N GLN A 68 -17.94 9.97 -16.54
CA GLN A 68 -17.94 9.15 -17.75
C GLN A 68 -16.53 8.91 -18.35
N VAL A 69 -15.52 8.78 -17.48
CA VAL A 69 -14.19 8.28 -17.86
C VAL A 69 -14.33 6.83 -18.38
N GLN A 70 -13.63 6.50 -19.46
CA GLN A 70 -13.79 5.23 -20.19
C GLN A 70 -12.78 4.15 -19.78
N GLY A 71 -11.76 4.51 -19.01
CA GLY A 71 -10.81 3.56 -18.48
C GLY A 71 -9.79 4.22 -17.58
N VAL A 72 -9.17 3.41 -16.72
CA VAL A 72 -8.17 3.85 -15.77
C VAL A 72 -6.96 2.92 -15.89
N PHE A 73 -5.78 3.52 -15.98
CA PHE A 73 -4.51 2.84 -15.76
C PHE A 73 -4.07 3.17 -14.34
N VAL A 74 -3.96 2.16 -13.48
CA VAL A 74 -3.52 2.31 -12.10
C VAL A 74 -2.03 2.01 -12.03
N ASN A 75 -1.25 3.00 -11.61
CA ASN A 75 0.20 2.90 -11.52
C ASN A 75 0.60 2.36 -10.15
N GLY A 76 1.12 1.13 -10.14
CA GLY A 76 1.69 0.45 -8.99
C GLY A 76 3.23 0.52 -8.98
N SER A 77 3.88 -0.52 -8.46
CA SER A 77 5.34 -0.64 -8.34
C SER A 77 6.04 -1.25 -9.57
N GLY A 78 5.29 -1.59 -10.63
CA GLY A 78 5.86 -2.24 -11.81
C GLY A 78 6.32 -3.66 -11.52
N ASP A 79 7.60 -3.95 -11.78
CA ASP A 79 8.20 -5.27 -11.51
C ASP A 79 8.75 -5.41 -10.09
N ASP A 80 8.83 -4.31 -9.33
CA ASP A 80 9.30 -4.31 -7.95
C ASP A 80 8.21 -4.81 -7.00
N TYR A 81 8.61 -5.59 -5.99
CA TYR A 81 7.75 -6.08 -4.94
C TYR A 81 7.20 -4.90 -4.12
N SER A 82 5.90 -4.94 -3.80
CA SER A 82 5.31 -4.05 -2.81
C SER A 82 4.44 -4.77 -1.79
N ALA A 83 4.39 -4.24 -0.56
CA ALA A 83 3.62 -4.86 0.52
C ALA A 83 2.12 -4.85 0.21
N PHE A 84 1.50 -6.02 0.38
CA PHE A 84 0.07 -6.28 0.11
C PHE A 84 -0.37 -6.19 -1.37
N ASP A 85 0.57 -6.17 -2.31
CA ASP A 85 0.29 -5.90 -3.73
C ASP A 85 -0.69 -6.85 -4.39
N ASP A 86 -0.52 -8.17 -4.24
CA ASP A 86 -1.43 -9.14 -4.85
C ASP A 86 -2.89 -8.91 -4.39
N MET A 87 -3.08 -8.60 -3.10
CA MET A 87 -4.40 -8.35 -2.52
C MET A 87 -4.98 -7.05 -3.07
N GLN A 88 -4.18 -5.99 -3.11
CA GLN A 88 -4.63 -4.69 -3.59
C GLN A 88 -4.96 -4.74 -5.09
N THR A 89 -4.10 -5.37 -5.89
CA THR A 89 -4.34 -5.62 -7.32
C THR A 89 -5.66 -6.36 -7.53
N TYR A 90 -5.92 -7.41 -6.73
CA TYR A 90 -7.18 -8.13 -6.78
C TYR A 90 -8.40 -7.24 -6.48
N VAL A 91 -8.36 -6.45 -5.39
CA VAL A 91 -9.49 -5.59 -5.02
C VAL A 91 -9.67 -4.45 -6.03
N LEU A 92 -8.58 -3.87 -6.55
CA LEU A 92 -8.65 -2.81 -7.55
C LEU A 92 -9.22 -3.30 -8.86
N ALA A 93 -8.91 -4.52 -9.29
CA ALA A 93 -9.53 -5.14 -10.45
C ALA A 93 -11.06 -5.22 -10.29
N LEU A 94 -11.54 -5.60 -9.10
CA LEU A 94 -12.98 -5.61 -8.80
C LEU A 94 -13.58 -4.20 -8.78
N LEU A 95 -12.86 -3.22 -8.24
CA LEU A 95 -13.31 -1.83 -8.18
C LEU A 95 -13.34 -1.14 -9.55
N LEU A 96 -12.44 -1.51 -10.46
CA LEU A 96 -12.42 -1.03 -11.84
C LEU A 96 -13.61 -1.55 -12.65
N ASP A 97 -14.09 -2.77 -12.36
CA ASP A 97 -15.33 -3.31 -12.92
C ASP A 97 -16.56 -2.66 -12.28
N ASN A 98 -16.60 -2.62 -10.95
CA ASN A 98 -17.67 -1.98 -10.19
C ASN A 98 -17.13 -1.21 -8.96
N PRO A 99 -17.16 0.14 -8.98
CA PRO A 99 -16.63 0.95 -7.88
C PRO A 99 -17.51 0.93 -6.62
N ASP A 100 -18.69 0.28 -6.65
CA ASP A 100 -19.52 0.06 -5.46
C ASP A 100 -19.29 -1.31 -4.80
N THR A 101 -18.29 -2.06 -5.26
CA THR A 101 -17.87 -3.32 -4.63
C THR A 101 -17.51 -3.13 -3.16
N ASP A 102 -17.92 -4.08 -2.31
CA ASP A 102 -17.54 -4.08 -0.89
C ASP A 102 -16.04 -4.38 -0.75
N VAL A 103 -15.29 -3.35 -0.34
CA VAL A 103 -13.83 -3.41 -0.19
C VAL A 103 -13.43 -4.36 0.93
N HIS A 104 -14.11 -4.29 2.08
CA HIS A 104 -13.78 -5.13 3.23
C HIS A 104 -14.00 -6.62 2.93
N GLU A 105 -15.15 -6.97 2.34
CA GLU A 105 -15.42 -8.36 1.95
C GLU A 105 -14.45 -8.83 0.86
N SER A 106 -14.04 -7.97 -0.06
CA SER A 106 -13.07 -8.33 -1.10
C SER A 106 -11.68 -8.63 -0.51
N ILE A 107 -11.22 -7.82 0.45
CA ILE A 107 -10.00 -8.08 1.22
C ILE A 107 -10.11 -9.42 1.96
N ALA A 108 -11.21 -9.62 2.70
CA ALA A 108 -11.46 -10.83 3.48
C ALA A 108 -11.52 -12.09 2.60
N ARG A 109 -12.15 -12.01 1.43
CA ARG A 109 -12.21 -13.11 0.47
C ARG A 109 -10.83 -13.48 -0.07
N TYR A 110 -10.03 -12.49 -0.47
CA TYR A 110 -8.67 -12.73 -0.96
C TYR A 110 -7.82 -13.47 0.10
N TYR A 111 -7.83 -12.98 1.34
CA TYR A 111 -7.04 -13.61 2.39
C TYR A 111 -7.55 -15.00 2.79
N ARG A 112 -8.87 -15.25 2.80
CA ARG A 112 -9.39 -16.62 3.04
C ARG A 112 -8.94 -17.62 1.97
N GLU A 113 -8.80 -17.17 0.74
CA GLU A 113 -8.38 -18.03 -0.38
C GLU A 113 -6.86 -18.30 -0.38
N HIS A 114 -6.04 -17.27 -0.15
CA HIS A 114 -4.59 -17.37 -0.30
C HIS A 114 -3.80 -17.50 1.01
N TYR A 115 -4.43 -17.16 2.15
CA TYR A 115 -3.84 -17.14 3.48
C TYR A 115 -4.80 -17.74 4.53
N PRO A 116 -5.33 -18.97 4.33
CA PRO A 116 -6.43 -19.49 5.12
C PRO A 116 -6.15 -19.58 6.63
N GLN A 117 -4.89 -19.74 7.07
CA GLN A 117 -4.53 -19.78 8.48
C GLN A 117 -4.36 -18.40 9.11
N THR A 118 -3.99 -17.40 8.31
CA THR A 118 -3.70 -16.03 8.77
C THR A 118 -4.71 -15.00 8.28
N ALA A 119 -5.80 -15.44 7.66
CA ALA A 119 -6.76 -14.59 6.98
C ALA A 119 -7.34 -13.51 7.89
N ASP A 120 -7.85 -13.88 9.07
CA ASP A 120 -8.46 -12.93 10.00
C ASP A 120 -7.45 -11.88 10.49
N LEU A 121 -6.21 -12.29 10.75
CA LEU A 121 -5.13 -11.38 11.18
C LEU A 121 -4.77 -10.37 10.10
N LEU A 122 -4.61 -10.84 8.85
CA LEU A 122 -4.29 -10.00 7.70
C LEU A 122 -5.43 -9.05 7.35
N THR A 123 -6.67 -9.54 7.32
CA THR A 123 -7.86 -8.72 7.08
C THR A 123 -8.02 -7.64 8.14
N THR A 124 -7.93 -8.00 9.41
CA THR A 124 -8.09 -7.06 10.53
C THR A 124 -7.06 -5.94 10.46
N TYR A 125 -5.79 -6.30 10.25
CA TYR A 125 -4.72 -5.31 10.18
C TYR A 125 -4.85 -4.37 8.98
N TYR A 126 -4.99 -4.92 7.77
CA TYR A 126 -5.07 -4.09 6.57
C TYR A 126 -6.32 -3.21 6.58
N TRP A 127 -7.47 -3.75 7.02
CA TRP A 127 -8.69 -2.96 7.16
C TRP A 127 -8.55 -1.84 8.20
N GLY A 128 -7.83 -2.08 9.30
CA GLY A 128 -7.50 -1.05 10.28
C GLY A 128 -6.76 0.15 9.67
N LEU A 129 -5.83 -0.10 8.73
CA LEU A 129 -5.14 0.96 7.98
C LEU A 129 -6.12 1.77 7.11
N GLU A 130 -7.00 1.10 6.37
CA GLU A 130 -8.02 1.73 5.53
C GLU A 130 -9.01 2.57 6.36
N GLN A 131 -9.47 2.04 7.50
CA GLN A 131 -10.36 2.75 8.42
C GLN A 131 -9.70 4.00 9.04
N ARG A 132 -8.41 3.91 9.40
CA ARG A 132 -7.66 5.10 9.84
C ARG A 132 -7.55 6.13 8.73
N ALA A 133 -7.14 5.74 7.52
CA ALA A 133 -7.04 6.63 6.38
C ALA A 133 -8.37 7.33 6.06
N GLN A 134 -9.49 6.62 6.17
CA GLN A 134 -10.83 7.19 5.99
C GLN A 134 -11.21 8.15 7.12
N SER A 135 -11.01 7.76 8.37
CA SER A 135 -11.46 8.53 9.54
C SER A 135 -10.65 9.81 9.77
N THR A 136 -9.33 9.78 9.54
CA THR A 136 -8.47 10.97 9.63
C THR A 136 -8.57 11.84 8.38
N ASN A 137 -8.88 11.22 7.23
CA ASN A 137 -8.86 11.84 5.90
C ASN A 137 -7.53 12.58 5.62
N HIS A 138 -6.44 12.12 6.22
CA HIS A 138 -5.10 12.61 5.95
C HIS A 138 -4.69 12.31 4.50
N LEU A 139 -3.73 13.08 4.00
CA LEU A 139 -3.15 12.81 2.69
C LEU A 139 -2.31 11.53 2.79
N LEU A 140 -2.63 10.54 1.96
CA LEU A 140 -1.74 9.42 1.72
C LEU A 140 -0.60 9.92 0.83
N PRO A 141 0.66 9.92 1.30
CA PRO A 141 1.77 10.43 0.53
C PRO A 141 2.07 9.49 -0.64
N LEU A 142 1.94 9.98 -1.87
CA LEU A 142 2.46 9.28 -3.05
C LEU A 142 4.00 9.32 -3.08
N TYR A 143 4.58 10.34 -2.45
CA TYR A 143 6.00 10.50 -2.19
C TYR A 143 6.08 11.03 -0.76
N GLY A 144 6.69 10.28 0.14
CA GLY A 144 6.75 10.69 1.53
C GLY A 144 7.49 9.73 2.44
N SER A 145 7.83 10.27 3.59
CA SER A 145 8.62 9.64 4.64
C SER A 145 7.78 8.72 5.55
N MET A 146 8.48 7.87 6.31
CA MET A 146 7.87 7.06 7.36
C MET A 146 7.11 7.92 8.39
N GLN A 147 7.60 9.11 8.71
CA GLN A 147 6.89 10.04 9.59
C GLN A 147 5.52 10.44 9.02
N GLU A 148 5.46 10.84 7.75
CA GLU A 148 4.21 11.23 7.09
C GLU A 148 3.23 10.05 6.99
N MET A 149 3.75 8.83 6.76
CA MET A 149 2.95 7.61 6.81
C MET A 149 2.35 7.36 8.19
N CYS A 150 3.13 7.52 9.26
CA CYS A 150 2.68 7.37 10.64
C CYS A 150 1.70 8.45 11.07
N GLU A 151 1.91 9.69 10.64
CA GLU A 151 0.94 10.78 10.85
C GLU A 151 -0.37 10.50 10.12
N SER A 152 -0.35 9.82 8.97
CA SER A 152 -1.55 9.56 8.18
C SER A 152 -2.34 8.33 8.63
N TYR A 153 -1.71 7.16 8.72
CA TYR A 153 -2.41 5.88 8.86
C TYR A 153 -1.63 4.77 9.57
N LEU A 154 -0.30 4.86 9.68
CA LEU A 154 0.53 3.76 10.17
C LEU A 154 0.83 3.90 11.67
N ASP A 155 -0.02 3.33 12.53
CA ASP A 155 0.25 3.29 13.97
C ASP A 155 1.44 2.36 14.28
N VAL A 156 2.44 2.90 14.97
CA VAL A 156 3.70 2.22 15.27
C VAL A 156 3.49 1.01 16.18
N GLN A 157 2.67 1.13 17.23
CA GLN A 157 2.48 0.06 18.21
C GLN A 157 1.62 -1.06 17.64
N GLU A 158 0.58 -0.70 16.87
CA GLU A 158 -0.22 -1.66 16.14
C GLU A 158 0.60 -2.42 15.11
N PHE A 159 1.44 -1.73 14.33
CA PHE A 159 2.31 -2.36 13.35
C PHE A 159 3.26 -3.38 14.00
N VAL A 160 3.96 -3.01 15.09
CA VAL A 160 4.86 -3.92 15.81
C VAL A 160 4.10 -5.13 16.37
N SER A 161 2.91 -4.90 16.95
CA SER A 161 2.04 -5.96 17.45
C SER A 161 1.58 -6.91 16.35
N PHE A 162 1.11 -6.37 15.22
CA PHE A 162 0.69 -7.15 14.06
C PHE A 162 1.84 -7.98 13.51
N ARG A 163 3.00 -7.38 13.28
CA ARG A 163 4.16 -8.10 12.73
C ARG A 163 4.61 -9.23 13.65
N SER A 164 4.62 -9.02 14.97
CA SER A 164 4.93 -10.08 15.95
C SER A 164 3.90 -11.22 15.92
N GLN A 165 2.62 -10.90 15.82
CA GLN A 165 1.55 -11.91 15.69
C GLN A 165 1.67 -12.68 14.37
N LEU A 166 1.97 -11.97 13.28
CA LEU A 166 2.13 -12.56 11.95
C LEU A 166 3.34 -13.49 11.91
N ASP A 167 4.48 -13.10 12.48
CA ASP A 167 5.66 -13.98 12.60
C ASP A 167 5.32 -15.27 13.36
N LYS A 168 4.65 -15.16 14.52
CA LYS A 168 4.22 -16.34 15.30
C LYS A 168 3.28 -17.25 14.51
N ALA A 169 2.27 -16.68 13.87
CA ALA A 169 1.33 -17.44 13.06
C ALA A 169 2.02 -18.10 11.87
N SER A 170 2.93 -17.37 11.21
CA SER A 170 3.66 -17.84 10.05
C SER A 170 4.47 -19.11 10.35
N LYS A 171 4.99 -19.29 11.57
CA LYS A 171 5.73 -20.48 12.00
C LYS A 171 4.86 -21.75 12.09
N LEU A 172 3.54 -21.58 12.12
CA LEU A 172 2.55 -22.67 12.13
C LEU A 172 1.98 -22.94 10.72
N THR A 173 2.28 -22.08 9.74
CA THR A 173 1.83 -22.25 8.35
C THR A 173 2.81 -23.06 7.52
N VAL A 174 2.31 -23.69 6.45
CA VAL A 174 3.10 -24.48 5.50
C VAL A 174 2.68 -24.17 4.06
N GLY A 175 3.45 -24.66 3.09
CA GLY A 175 3.07 -24.56 1.67
C GLY A 175 3.12 -23.15 1.11
N ASP A 176 2.14 -22.79 0.28
CA ASP A 176 2.11 -21.51 -0.43
C ASP A 176 1.91 -20.31 0.50
N GLU A 177 1.00 -20.41 1.48
CA GLU A 177 0.78 -19.37 2.49
C GLU A 177 2.07 -19.03 3.24
N ARG A 178 2.86 -20.04 3.66
CA ARG A 178 4.16 -19.82 4.32
C ARG A 178 5.12 -19.03 3.45
N LYS A 179 5.17 -19.32 2.14
CA LYS A 179 6.06 -18.60 1.20
C LYS A 179 5.65 -17.14 1.04
N ARG A 180 4.36 -16.90 0.91
CA ARG A 180 3.79 -15.54 0.81
C ARG A 180 4.01 -14.74 2.08
N LEU A 181 3.78 -15.35 3.23
CA LEU A 181 4.05 -14.75 4.54
C LEU A 181 5.53 -14.44 4.74
N ASN A 182 6.45 -15.27 4.22
CA ASN A 182 7.88 -14.97 4.24
C ASN A 182 8.18 -13.66 3.48
N ALA A 183 7.66 -13.52 2.25
CA ALA A 183 7.84 -12.31 1.47
C ALA A 183 7.28 -11.06 2.18
N LEU A 184 6.07 -11.17 2.75
CA LEU A 184 5.48 -10.08 3.50
C LEU A 184 6.31 -9.74 4.75
N LEU A 185 6.72 -10.73 5.55
CA LEU A 185 7.55 -10.51 6.75
C LEU A 185 8.92 -9.89 6.43
N THR A 186 9.53 -10.25 5.29
CA THR A 186 10.76 -9.61 4.81
C THR A 186 10.54 -8.12 4.51
N ALA A 187 9.46 -7.77 3.83
CA ALA A 187 9.12 -6.37 3.58
C ALA A 187 8.82 -5.59 4.88
N LEU A 188 8.06 -6.20 5.81
CA LEU A 188 7.75 -5.55 7.09
C LEU A 188 8.99 -5.42 8.00
N ALA A 189 10.02 -6.24 7.83
CA ALA A 189 11.29 -6.04 8.52
C ALA A 189 11.96 -4.71 8.11
N TYR A 190 11.88 -4.34 6.82
CA TYR A 190 12.30 -3.01 6.37
C TYR A 190 11.47 -1.89 7.03
N THR A 191 10.13 -2.02 7.06
CA THR A 191 9.27 -1.02 7.71
C THR A 191 9.64 -0.81 9.18
N GLN A 192 9.89 -1.90 9.92
CA GLN A 192 10.29 -1.82 11.32
C GLN A 192 11.68 -1.18 11.48
N LEU A 193 12.64 -1.51 10.61
CA LEU A 193 13.95 -0.85 10.57
C LEU A 193 13.82 0.64 10.30
N GLU A 194 12.95 1.06 9.36
CA GLU A 194 12.69 2.48 9.10
C GLU A 194 12.13 3.20 10.33
N MET A 195 11.26 2.57 11.11
CA MET A 195 10.77 3.14 12.37
C MET A 195 11.90 3.34 13.39
N TYR A 196 12.87 2.42 13.48
CA TYR A 196 14.06 2.63 14.31
C TYR A 196 14.97 3.74 13.76
N ARG A 197 15.22 3.75 12.44
CA ARG A 197 16.11 4.73 11.78
C ARG A 197 15.60 6.16 11.92
N THR A 198 14.28 6.31 11.89
CA THR A 198 13.58 7.60 11.97
C THR A 198 13.26 8.05 13.39
N GLY A 199 13.58 7.22 14.41
CA GLY A 199 13.34 7.55 15.82
C GLY A 199 11.89 7.41 16.26
N LEU A 200 11.04 6.76 15.47
CA LEU A 200 9.65 6.43 15.83
C LEU A 200 9.60 5.28 16.85
N LEU A 201 10.59 4.40 16.82
CA LEU A 201 10.84 3.39 17.84
C LEU A 201 12.10 3.73 18.64
N ALA A 202 12.04 3.51 19.95
CA ALA A 202 13.23 3.51 20.80
C ALA A 202 14.17 2.39 20.35
N LYS A 203 15.48 2.65 20.30
CA LYS A 203 16.47 1.67 19.84
C LYS A 203 16.41 0.38 20.65
N ASP A 204 16.42 -0.74 19.93
CA ASP A 204 16.52 -2.09 20.46
C ASP A 204 17.46 -2.87 19.54
N GLU A 205 18.72 -3.02 19.97
CA GLU A 205 19.79 -3.62 19.15
C GLU A 205 19.51 -5.10 18.81
N GLU A 206 18.80 -5.82 19.69
CA GLU A 206 18.43 -7.22 19.45
C GLU A 206 17.40 -7.31 18.32
N THR A 207 16.31 -6.55 18.43
CA THR A 207 15.26 -6.52 17.41
C THR A 207 15.78 -5.94 16.09
N ILE A 208 16.63 -4.90 16.13
CA ILE A 208 17.29 -4.37 14.92
C ILE A 208 18.13 -5.46 14.24
N GLY A 209 18.91 -6.21 15.01
CA GLY A 209 19.68 -7.35 14.49
C GLY A 209 18.80 -8.40 13.81
N GLU A 210 17.71 -8.80 14.47
CA GLU A 210 16.74 -9.74 13.89
C GLU A 210 16.13 -9.21 12.58
N MET A 211 15.75 -7.92 12.53
CA MET A 211 15.11 -7.36 11.33
C MET A 211 16.06 -7.31 10.16
N ARG A 212 17.33 -7.01 10.42
CA ARG A 212 18.37 -7.03 9.39
C ARG A 212 18.56 -8.44 8.82
N GLU A 213 18.61 -9.45 9.68
CA GLU A 213 18.73 -10.84 9.22
C GLU A 213 17.51 -11.30 8.41
N ILE A 214 16.30 -10.90 8.82
CA ILE A 214 15.08 -11.18 8.05
C ILE A 214 15.12 -10.45 6.69
N LEU A 215 15.51 -9.17 6.69
CA LEU A 215 15.54 -8.35 5.48
C LEU A 215 16.55 -8.88 4.46
N LYS A 216 17.71 -9.41 4.89
CA LYS A 216 18.70 -10.08 3.99
C LYS A 216 18.10 -11.18 3.12
N GLY A 217 17.00 -11.79 3.56
CA GLY A 217 16.23 -12.76 2.78
C GLY A 217 15.63 -12.20 1.48
N HIS A 218 15.62 -10.87 1.28
CA HIS A 218 15.12 -10.22 0.07
C HIS A 218 15.78 -10.76 -1.22
N SER A 219 17.06 -11.15 -1.14
CA SER A 219 17.83 -11.68 -2.27
C SER A 219 17.24 -12.97 -2.87
N GLU A 220 16.46 -13.72 -2.10
CA GLU A 220 15.78 -14.94 -2.53
C GLU A 220 14.35 -14.68 -3.03
N LEU A 221 13.87 -13.42 -2.95
CA LEU A 221 12.50 -13.04 -3.28
C LEU A 221 12.45 -12.29 -4.61
N LYS A 222 11.71 -12.86 -5.57
CA LYS A 222 11.52 -12.25 -6.88
C LYS A 222 10.92 -10.84 -6.74
N GLY A 223 11.57 -9.86 -7.38
CA GLY A 223 11.11 -8.46 -7.41
C GLY A 223 11.49 -7.64 -6.19
N MET A 224 12.05 -8.22 -5.13
CA MET A 224 12.43 -7.49 -3.91
C MET A 224 13.89 -7.01 -3.96
N ASN A 225 14.22 -6.24 -4.99
CA ASN A 225 15.57 -5.67 -5.18
C ASN A 225 15.63 -4.21 -4.71
N ASN A 226 14.63 -3.43 -5.11
CA ASN A 226 14.54 -2.00 -4.82
C ASN A 226 13.48 -1.74 -3.76
N ARG A 227 13.65 -0.64 -3.01
CA ARG A 227 12.66 -0.19 -2.02
C ARG A 227 11.76 0.94 -2.53
N ASP A 228 12.09 1.55 -3.68
CA ASP A 228 11.45 2.75 -4.21
C ASP A 228 11.60 2.85 -5.74
N GLU A 229 10.87 3.78 -6.36
CA GLU A 229 10.83 3.97 -7.82
C GLU A 229 12.16 4.45 -8.40
N SER A 230 13.00 5.08 -7.57
CA SER A 230 14.31 5.59 -7.97
C SER A 230 15.35 4.48 -8.10
N GLY A 231 15.01 3.24 -7.72
CA GLY A 231 15.89 2.09 -7.80
C GLY A 231 16.91 2.05 -6.67
N HIS A 232 16.63 2.65 -5.51
CA HIS A 232 17.50 2.45 -4.35
C HIS A 232 17.37 1.01 -3.86
N SER A 233 18.49 0.28 -3.87
CA SER A 233 18.51 -1.13 -3.50
C SER A 233 18.32 -1.38 -2.00
N ILE A 234 17.81 -2.56 -1.67
CA ILE A 234 17.72 -3.05 -0.29
C ILE A 234 19.12 -3.39 0.26
N ASP A 235 20.05 -3.83 -0.58
CA ASP A 235 21.45 -4.03 -0.17
C ASP A 235 22.12 -2.73 0.30
N ASP A 236 21.91 -1.63 -0.43
CA ASP A 236 22.43 -0.32 -0.04
C ASP A 236 21.71 0.24 1.20
N TYR A 237 20.46 -0.18 1.43
CA TYR A 237 19.77 0.10 2.68
C TYR A 237 20.45 -0.63 3.86
N LEU A 238 20.70 -1.93 3.72
CA LEU A 238 21.30 -2.77 4.76
C LEU A 238 22.69 -2.27 5.18
N LYS A 239 23.50 -1.75 4.25
CA LYS A 239 24.81 -1.12 4.54
C LYS A 239 24.73 0.10 5.47
N LYS A 240 23.57 0.75 5.58
CA LYS A 240 23.39 1.88 6.52
C LYS A 240 23.34 1.45 7.99
N TRP A 241 23.25 0.15 8.24
CA TRP A 241 23.16 -0.46 9.56
C TRP A 241 24.44 -1.19 9.98
N GLU A 242 25.45 -1.25 9.10
CA GLU A 242 26.80 -1.77 9.40
C GLU A 242 27.64 -0.73 10.14
#